data_AF-A0A7R6SWF1-F1
#
_entry.id   AF-A0A7R6SWF1-F1
#
_cell.length_a   1.000
_cell.length_b   1.000
_cell.length_c   1.000
_cell.angle_alpha   90.00
_cell.angle_beta   90.00
_cell.angle_gamma   90.00
#
_symmetry.space_group_name_H-M   'P 1'
#
loop_
_entity.id
_entity.type
_entity.pdbx_description
1 polymer ?
#
loop_
_entity_poly.entity_id
_entity_poly.type
_entity_poly.pdbx_seq_one_letter_code
_entity_poly.pdbx_strand_id
1 'polypeptide(L)'
;MKHLKSFNKKAKMLDRTTSPDEVEEVVAMQSVVGCTSTNDPGWEVDPFGGLGSLCQPMESDLYGCADACWWPAQVPDTISQYPDWSQDVSKANEDWRKLDGIFPEEQK
;
A
#
# COMPACT_ATOMS: atom_id res chain seq x y z
N MET A 1 12.20 22.43 -29.37
CA MET A 1 10.86 22.09 -28.83
C MET A 1 9.96 23.33 -28.70
N LYS A 2 9.75 24.14 -29.76
CA LYS A 2 8.92 25.37 -29.66
C LYS A 2 7.40 25.13 -29.77
N HIS A 3 7.00 23.92 -30.17
CA HIS A 3 5.60 23.61 -30.48
C HIS A 3 5.01 22.44 -29.68
N LEU A 4 5.82 21.76 -28.87
CA LEU A 4 5.37 20.71 -27.96
C LEU A 4 5.19 21.33 -26.57
N LYS A 5 4.01 21.16 -25.97
CA LYS A 5 3.71 21.63 -24.62
C LYS A 5 3.68 20.47 -23.65
N SER A 6 4.20 20.68 -22.44
CA SER A 6 4.08 19.72 -21.36
C SER A 6 2.62 19.45 -21.03
N PHE A 7 2.25 18.16 -21.01
CA PHE A 7 0.87 17.72 -20.82
C PHE A 7 0.61 17.25 -19.37
N ASN A 8 1.45 16.34 -18.87
CA ASN A 8 1.30 15.75 -17.53
C ASN A 8 2.14 16.48 -16.46
N LYS A 9 1.91 16.15 -15.19
CA LYS A 9 2.60 16.78 -14.04
C LYS A 9 4.12 16.59 -14.12
N LYS A 10 4.60 15.40 -14.51
CA LYS A 10 6.03 15.11 -14.66
C LYS A 10 6.69 16.00 -15.71
N ALA A 11 6.10 16.08 -16.91
CA ALA A 11 6.59 16.91 -18.01
C ALA A 11 6.63 18.41 -17.62
N LYS A 12 5.62 18.87 -16.87
CA LYS A 12 5.61 20.25 -16.35
C LYS A 12 6.69 20.51 -15.30
N MET A 13 7.11 19.49 -14.55
CA MET A 13 8.23 19.60 -13.61
C MET A 13 9.57 19.61 -14.36
N LEU A 14 9.73 18.80 -15.41
CA LEU A 14 10.90 18.83 -16.29
C LEU A 14 11.10 20.19 -17.00
N ASP A 15 10.03 20.90 -17.35
CA ASP A 15 10.14 22.24 -17.92
C ASP A 15 10.74 23.28 -16.94
N ARG A 16 10.71 23.00 -15.63
CA ARG A 16 11.18 23.91 -14.56
C ARG A 16 12.62 23.65 -14.13
N THR A 17 13.20 22.52 -14.54
CA THR A 17 14.57 22.16 -14.19
C THR A 17 15.56 22.95 -15.05
N THR A 18 16.63 23.43 -14.43
CA THR A 18 17.65 24.29 -15.02
C THR A 18 19.02 23.61 -15.15
N SER A 19 19.23 22.49 -14.45
CA SER A 19 20.45 21.69 -14.50
C SER A 19 20.16 20.21 -14.77
N PRO A 20 21.16 19.44 -15.24
CA PRO A 20 21.04 17.98 -15.35
C PRO A 20 20.72 17.29 -14.03
N ASP A 21 21.28 17.78 -12.91
CA ASP A 21 21.03 17.19 -11.58
C ASP A 21 19.56 17.36 -11.17
N GLU A 22 18.96 18.53 -11.46
CA GLU A 22 17.53 18.79 -11.18
C GLU A 22 16.60 17.91 -12.03
N VAL A 23 17.04 17.46 -13.22
CA VAL A 23 16.24 16.56 -14.07
C VAL A 23 16.11 15.17 -13.42
N GLU A 24 17.18 14.67 -12.80
CA GLU A 24 17.19 13.36 -12.14
C GLU A 24 16.31 13.34 -10.87
N GLU A 25 16.04 14.49 -10.26
CA GLU A 25 15.12 14.61 -9.13
C GLU A 25 13.64 14.49 -9.55
N VAL A 26 13.31 14.68 -10.84
CA VAL A 26 11.93 14.60 -11.34
C VAL A 26 11.53 13.14 -11.58
N VAL A 27 11.29 12.42 -10.50
CA VAL A 27 10.79 11.05 -10.53
C VAL A 27 9.26 11.00 -10.48
N ALA A 28 8.67 10.03 -11.18
CA ALA A 28 7.28 9.70 -10.94
C ALA A 28 7.20 8.95 -9.61
N MET A 29 6.15 9.21 -8.81
CA MET A 29 5.89 8.45 -7.59
C MET A 29 5.76 6.97 -7.99
N GLN A 30 6.72 6.14 -7.52
CA GLN A 30 6.82 4.73 -7.94
C GLN A 30 5.77 3.86 -7.24
N SER A 31 5.29 4.30 -6.08
CA SER A 31 4.24 3.66 -5.29
C SER A 31 3.05 4.58 -5.08
N VAL A 32 1.88 4.01 -4.83
CA VAL A 32 0.67 4.77 -4.50
C VAL A 32 0.73 5.20 -3.04
N VAL A 33 0.49 6.47 -2.75
CA VAL A 33 0.43 6.98 -1.36
C VAL A 33 -0.67 6.24 -0.60
N GLY A 34 -0.29 5.69 0.56
CA GLY A 34 -1.17 4.88 1.41
C GLY A 34 -0.99 3.37 1.24
N CYS A 35 -0.35 2.91 0.16
CA CYS A 35 -0.07 1.50 -0.08
C CYS A 35 1.33 1.10 0.38
N THR A 36 1.53 -0.20 0.61
CA THR A 36 2.86 -0.75 0.89
C THR A 36 3.74 -0.71 -0.37
N SER A 37 5.04 -0.54 -0.17
CA SER A 37 6.08 -0.73 -1.20
C SER A 37 6.96 -1.95 -0.95
N THR A 38 6.62 -2.76 0.06
CA THR A 38 7.29 -4.04 0.37
C THR A 38 6.43 -5.16 -0.20
N ASN A 39 6.87 -5.79 -1.28
CA ASN A 39 6.04 -6.73 -2.06
C ASN A 39 6.42 -8.20 -1.83
N ASP A 40 6.01 -8.78 -0.71
CA ASP A 40 6.22 -10.21 -0.37
C ASP A 40 4.91 -10.99 -0.07
N PRO A 41 4.00 -11.21 -1.04
CA PRO A 41 3.96 -10.65 -2.39
C PRO A 41 3.41 -9.21 -2.43
N GLY A 42 2.93 -8.66 -1.32
CA GLY A 42 2.38 -7.31 -1.22
C GLY A 42 0.98 -7.31 -0.60
N TRP A 43 0.42 -6.12 -0.36
CA TRP A 43 -0.92 -5.97 0.20
C TRP A 43 -1.91 -5.42 -0.82
N GLU A 44 -1.63 -4.23 -1.38
CA GLU A 44 -2.52 -3.60 -2.38
C GLU A 44 -2.16 -3.95 -3.82
N VAL A 45 -0.87 -4.18 -4.10
CA VAL A 45 -0.35 -4.50 -5.44
C VAL A 45 0.78 -5.51 -5.28
N ASP A 46 0.87 -6.45 -6.21
CA ASP A 46 1.97 -7.43 -6.26
C ASP A 46 3.25 -6.82 -6.88
N PRO A 47 4.42 -7.51 -6.86
CA PRO A 47 5.67 -6.95 -7.39
C PRO A 47 5.63 -6.72 -8.91
N PHE A 48 4.63 -7.30 -9.59
CA PHE A 48 4.43 -7.19 -11.04
C PHE A 48 3.50 -6.02 -11.41
N GLY A 49 3.04 -5.24 -10.43
CA GLY A 49 2.12 -4.12 -10.64
C GLY A 49 0.66 -4.54 -10.83
N GLY A 50 0.33 -5.80 -10.52
CA GLY A 50 -1.02 -6.36 -10.61
C GLY A 50 -1.54 -6.85 -9.26
N LEU A 51 -2.49 -7.80 -9.31
CA LEU A 51 -3.06 -8.46 -8.13
C LEU A 51 -2.90 -9.99 -8.21
N GLY A 52 -2.32 -10.50 -9.30
CA GLY A 52 -2.36 -11.92 -9.65
C GLY A 52 -1.44 -12.79 -8.80
N SER A 53 -0.43 -12.19 -8.18
CA SER A 53 0.47 -12.88 -7.24
C SER A 53 0.15 -12.61 -5.77
N LEU A 54 -0.85 -11.77 -5.47
CA LEU A 54 -1.39 -11.65 -4.12
C LEU A 54 -2.15 -12.93 -3.75
N CYS A 55 -2.36 -13.18 -2.46
CA CYS A 55 -3.14 -14.32 -2.02
C CYS A 55 -4.59 -14.24 -2.47
N GLN A 56 -5.13 -15.39 -2.87
CA GLN A 56 -6.47 -15.53 -3.46
C GLN A 56 -7.30 -16.54 -2.64
N PRO A 57 -8.33 -16.10 -1.89
CA PRO A 57 -8.67 -14.71 -1.61
C PRO A 57 -7.69 -14.08 -0.58
N MET A 58 -7.75 -12.76 -0.40
CA MET A 58 -6.87 -11.99 0.49
C MET A 58 -6.89 -12.53 1.94
N GLU A 59 -8.04 -13.01 2.42
CA GLU A 59 -8.20 -13.61 3.75
C GLU A 59 -7.26 -14.81 4.00
N SER A 60 -6.73 -15.44 2.95
CA SER A 60 -5.76 -16.54 3.07
C SER A 60 -4.38 -16.06 3.54
N ASP A 61 -4.08 -14.76 3.42
CA ASP A 61 -2.83 -14.14 3.85
C ASP A 61 -2.99 -13.26 5.09
N LEU A 62 -4.24 -12.92 5.44
CA LEU A 62 -4.55 -11.92 6.43
C LEU A 62 -3.83 -12.13 7.76
N TYR A 63 -3.83 -13.36 8.28
CA TYR A 63 -3.12 -13.69 9.52
C TYR A 63 -1.62 -13.91 9.32
N GLY A 64 -1.18 -14.34 8.13
CA GLY A 64 0.25 -14.35 7.80
C GLY A 64 0.86 -12.95 7.87
N CYS A 65 0.09 -11.95 7.42
CA CYS A 65 0.48 -10.54 7.55
C CYS A 65 0.33 -10.02 8.99
N ALA A 66 -0.80 -10.26 9.65
CA ALA A 66 -1.09 -9.70 10.98
C ALA A 66 -0.16 -10.26 12.06
N ASP A 67 0.01 -11.59 12.11
CA ASP A 67 0.76 -12.30 13.16
C ASP A 67 2.25 -12.03 13.11
N ALA A 68 2.79 -11.78 11.91
CA ALA A 68 4.20 -11.43 11.70
C ALA A 68 4.43 -9.92 11.58
N CYS A 69 3.37 -9.10 11.66
CA CYS A 69 3.44 -7.65 11.54
C CYS A 69 4.10 -7.21 10.24
N TRP A 70 3.72 -7.84 9.13
CA TRP A 70 4.44 -7.73 7.87
C TRP A 70 4.16 -6.39 7.15
N TRP A 71 2.90 -5.94 7.17
CA TRP A 71 2.47 -4.63 6.67
C TRP A 71 1.70 -3.84 7.74
N PRO A 72 2.37 -3.38 8.83
CA PRO A 72 1.69 -2.84 10.01
C PRO A 72 1.01 -1.48 9.77
N ALA A 73 1.33 -0.79 8.68
CA ALA A 73 0.63 0.43 8.28
C ALA A 73 -0.73 0.14 7.62
N GLN A 74 -0.93 -1.08 7.10
CA GLN A 74 -2.12 -1.51 6.37
C GLN A 74 -2.96 -2.51 7.17
N VAL A 75 -2.31 -3.42 7.88
CA VAL A 75 -2.92 -4.54 8.60
C VAL A 75 -2.57 -4.45 10.08
N PRO A 76 -3.56 -4.50 10.99
CA PRO A 76 -3.31 -4.50 12.42
C PRO A 76 -2.39 -5.65 12.85
N ASP A 77 -1.41 -5.32 13.65
CA ASP A 77 -0.33 -6.23 14.01
C ASP A 77 -0.65 -6.95 15.33
N THR A 78 -0.75 -8.29 15.29
CA THR A 78 -1.17 -9.11 16.44
C THR A 78 0.02 -9.59 17.28
N ILE A 79 1.27 -9.44 16.82
CA ILE A 79 2.46 -9.77 17.63
C ILE A 79 2.70 -8.74 18.75
N SER A 80 2.29 -7.48 18.56
CA SER A 80 2.71 -6.39 19.44
C SER A 80 1.60 -5.41 19.83
N GLN A 81 1.03 -4.66 18.90
CA GLN A 81 0.20 -3.51 19.22
C GLN A 81 -1.28 -3.87 19.36
N TYR A 82 -1.77 -4.84 18.57
CA TYR A 82 -3.17 -5.25 18.52
C TYR A 82 -3.33 -6.77 18.71
N PRO A 83 -2.84 -7.35 19.82
CA PRO A 83 -2.82 -8.80 20.02
C PRO A 83 -4.20 -9.48 19.98
N ASP A 84 -5.25 -8.73 20.32
CA ASP A 84 -6.62 -9.26 20.39
C ASP A 84 -7.44 -8.95 19.13
N TRP A 85 -6.87 -8.32 18.09
CA TRP A 85 -7.61 -7.86 16.91
C TRP A 85 -8.37 -8.97 16.17
N SER A 86 -7.80 -10.18 16.11
CA SER A 86 -8.40 -11.35 15.47
C SER A 86 -8.90 -12.42 16.45
N GLN A 87 -8.92 -12.15 17.76
CA GLN A 87 -9.10 -13.17 18.81
C GLN A 87 -10.41 -13.97 18.67
N ASP A 88 -11.50 -13.30 18.26
CA ASP A 88 -12.82 -13.93 18.06
C ASP A 88 -13.07 -14.41 16.62
N VAL A 89 -12.05 -14.36 15.77
CA VAL A 89 -12.13 -14.69 14.34
C VAL A 89 -11.05 -15.71 13.99
N SER A 90 -11.34 -16.99 14.20
CA SER A 90 -10.40 -18.07 13.84
C SER A 90 -10.41 -18.41 12.35
N LYS A 91 -11.50 -18.07 11.65
CA LYS A 91 -11.72 -18.40 10.24
C LYS A 91 -12.01 -17.13 9.43
N ALA A 92 -10.97 -16.45 8.98
CA ALA A 92 -11.11 -15.24 8.17
C ALA A 92 -12.01 -15.48 6.93
N ASN A 93 -11.90 -16.64 6.28
CA ASN A 93 -12.71 -16.98 5.10
C ASN A 93 -14.23 -17.06 5.36
N GLU A 94 -14.67 -17.23 6.62
CA GLU A 94 -16.09 -17.26 7.01
C GLU A 94 -16.50 -15.96 7.72
N ASP A 95 -15.67 -15.47 8.62
CA ASP A 95 -16.01 -14.46 9.63
C ASP A 95 -15.27 -13.11 9.45
N TRP A 96 -14.65 -12.84 8.29
CA TRP A 96 -13.87 -11.61 8.03
C TRP A 96 -14.59 -10.30 8.40
N ARG A 97 -15.93 -10.27 8.36
CA ARG A 97 -16.74 -9.09 8.71
C ARG A 97 -16.64 -8.68 10.18
N LYS A 98 -16.15 -9.56 11.05
CA LYS A 98 -15.93 -9.28 12.47
C LYS A 98 -14.61 -8.53 12.71
N LEU A 99 -13.73 -8.47 11.72
CA LEU A 99 -12.48 -7.72 11.78
C LEU A 99 -12.74 -6.26 11.44
N ASP A 100 -12.29 -5.36 12.30
CA ASP A 100 -12.53 -3.92 12.18
C ASP A 100 -11.24 -3.14 11.91
N GLY A 101 -11.38 -1.90 11.41
CA GLY A 101 -10.29 -0.95 11.34
C GLY A 101 -9.88 -0.48 12.74
N ILE A 102 -8.58 -0.25 12.93
CA ILE A 102 -8.01 0.21 14.21
C ILE A 102 -7.94 1.73 14.34
N PHE A 103 -8.08 2.46 13.22
CA PHE A 103 -7.97 3.91 13.24
C PHE A 103 -9.26 4.49 13.84
N PRO A 104 -9.18 5.34 14.88
CA PRO A 104 -10.36 5.92 15.49
C PRO A 104 -11.14 6.71 14.45
N GLU A 105 -12.43 6.42 14.30
CA GLU A 105 -13.30 7.28 13.50
C GLU A 105 -13.39 8.65 14.19
N GLU A 106 -13.22 9.73 13.41
CA GLU A 106 -13.53 11.06 13.91
C GLU A 106 -15.01 11.11 14.27
N GLN A 107 -15.32 11.31 15.56
CA GLN A 107 -16.67 11.68 15.98
C GLN A 107 -17.00 13.03 15.36
N LYS A 108 -17.75 13.03 14.26
CA LYS A 108 -18.28 14.23 13.62
C LYS A 108 -19.38 14.88 14.46
#